data_AF-A0A536NWT7-F1
#
_entry.id   AF-A0A536NWT7-F1
#
_cell.length_a   1.000
_cell.length_b   1.000
_cell.length_c   1.000
_cell.angle_alpha   90.00
_cell.angle_beta   90.00
_cell.angle_gamma   90.00
#
_symmetry.space_group_name_H-M   'P 1'
#
loop_
_entity.id
_entity.type
_entity.pdbx_description
1 polymer ?
#
loop_
_entity_poly.entity_id
_entity_poly.type
_entity_poly.pdbx_seq_one_letter_code
_entity_poly.pdbx_strand_id
1 'polypeptide(L)'
;MTLTGVRVLDLSRLLPGGYCAQLLQAQGARVTKIESPAGDPIRGLPAGEAYFDALHRDQQLLTLDLRTDAGRESLRGRVVDADVLVEGFRPGVMERLELGYASLSVINPALVYCGITGYGSSGPLAHRAGHDLNYLARSGALSLMPLAGDRPAIPGLQIADLAGGLQAAFLIATALAEREQTGRGSRVEVSMTDVMRSWTSLPRAARRAGLASLPLTGQVPCYHVYKVADGYLTVAALEPDFWTEFCRVIDHADLASRQFDPSAVGEVQRVLASGTRAEWMARVGDRDVCVEPVLGLEES
;
A
#
# COMPACT_ATOMS: atom_id res chain seq x y z
N MET A 1 3.12 18.96 -13.44
CA MET A 1 2.67 17.63 -12.96
C MET A 1 2.45 16.74 -14.19
N THR A 2 2.68 15.43 -14.09
CA THR A 2 2.80 14.51 -15.25
C THR A 2 1.46 14.07 -15.85
N LEU A 3 0.35 14.17 -15.11
CA LEU A 3 -1.00 13.81 -15.55
C LEU A 3 -1.92 15.03 -15.72
N THR A 4 -1.34 16.22 -15.93
CA THR A 4 -2.14 17.43 -16.20
C THR A 4 -2.98 17.25 -17.46
N GLY A 5 -4.29 17.46 -17.33
CA GLY A 5 -5.26 17.29 -18.42
C GLY A 5 -6.01 15.96 -18.39
N VAL A 6 -5.47 14.95 -17.70
CA VAL A 6 -6.13 13.64 -17.53
C VAL A 6 -7.37 13.77 -16.65
N ARG A 7 -8.50 13.21 -17.11
CA ARG A 7 -9.79 13.19 -16.43
C ARG A 7 -10.10 11.78 -15.93
N VAL A 8 -10.27 11.65 -14.62
CA VAL A 8 -10.49 10.38 -13.93
C VAL A 8 -11.91 10.35 -13.34
N LEU A 9 -12.68 9.33 -13.68
CA LEU A 9 -13.94 9.00 -13.01
C LEU A 9 -13.67 7.92 -11.97
N ASP A 10 -13.78 8.26 -10.69
CA ASP A 10 -13.56 7.31 -9.58
C ASP A 10 -14.91 6.84 -9.01
N LEU A 11 -15.29 5.61 -9.35
CA LEU A 11 -16.46 4.91 -8.81
C LEU A 11 -16.09 3.95 -7.68
N SER A 12 -14.81 3.87 -7.31
CA SER A 12 -14.36 2.98 -6.27
C SER A 12 -14.93 3.37 -4.91
N ARG A 13 -14.78 2.49 -3.92
CA ARG A 13 -15.23 2.75 -2.56
C ARG A 13 -14.11 2.39 -1.60
N LEU A 14 -14.13 3.00 -0.42
CA LEU A 14 -13.15 2.72 0.63
C LEU A 14 -11.71 3.02 0.13
N LEU A 15 -10.74 2.42 0.81
CA LEU A 15 -9.33 2.78 0.72
C LEU A 15 -8.64 2.45 -0.63
N PRO A 16 -8.75 1.26 -1.25
CA PRO A 16 -7.86 0.88 -2.35
C PRO A 16 -7.98 1.81 -3.56
N GLY A 17 -9.20 2.04 -4.03
CA GLY A 17 -9.44 2.90 -5.17
C GLY A 17 -9.38 4.38 -4.83
N GLY A 18 -9.78 4.79 -3.62
CA GLY A 18 -9.59 6.16 -3.14
C GLY A 18 -8.10 6.55 -3.09
N TYR A 19 -7.23 5.65 -2.62
CA TYR A 19 -5.78 5.85 -2.64
C TYR A 19 -5.21 5.90 -4.06
N CYS A 20 -5.68 5.04 -4.97
CA CYS A 20 -5.33 5.12 -6.38
C CYS A 20 -5.69 6.50 -6.97
N ALA A 21 -6.92 6.97 -6.74
CA ALA A 21 -7.40 8.26 -7.23
C ALA A 21 -6.59 9.43 -6.63
N GLN A 22 -6.28 9.37 -5.34
CA GLN A 22 -5.43 10.34 -4.64
C GLN A 22 -4.03 10.44 -5.27
N LEU A 23 -3.40 9.30 -5.61
CA LEU A 23 -2.09 9.28 -6.27
C LEU A 23 -2.15 9.93 -7.66
N LEU A 24 -3.19 9.63 -8.45
CA LEU A 24 -3.38 10.24 -9.78
C LEU A 24 -3.62 11.76 -9.67
N GLN A 25 -4.42 12.19 -8.68
CA GLN A 25 -4.66 13.61 -8.39
C GLN A 25 -3.38 14.33 -7.98
N ALA A 26 -2.54 13.71 -7.13
CA ALA A 26 -1.25 14.25 -6.73
C ALA A 26 -0.31 14.46 -7.93
N GLN A 27 -0.48 13.66 -9.00
CA GLN A 27 0.21 13.83 -10.28
C GLN A 27 -0.53 14.77 -11.26
N GLY A 28 -1.54 15.51 -10.80
CA GLY A 28 -2.20 16.58 -11.56
C GLY A 28 -3.43 16.17 -12.37
N ALA A 29 -3.91 14.93 -12.23
CA ALA A 29 -5.16 14.50 -12.86
C ALA A 29 -6.37 15.19 -12.22
N ARG A 30 -7.40 15.46 -13.01
CA ARG A 30 -8.71 15.95 -12.53
C ARG A 30 -9.57 14.75 -12.17
N VAL A 31 -9.78 14.54 -10.88
CA VAL A 31 -10.57 13.41 -10.37
C VAL A 31 -11.98 13.86 -10.03
N THR A 32 -12.96 13.15 -10.59
CA THR A 32 -14.36 13.22 -10.17
C THR A 32 -14.70 11.94 -9.40
N LYS A 33 -14.88 12.07 -8.09
CA LYS A 33 -15.37 11.01 -7.22
C LYS A 33 -16.88 10.87 -7.41
N ILE A 34 -17.30 9.70 -7.88
CA ILE A 34 -18.70 9.36 -8.09
C ILE A 34 -19.16 8.49 -6.91
N GLU A 35 -20.19 8.94 -6.22
CA GLU A 35 -20.80 8.25 -5.08
C GLU A 35 -22.23 7.80 -5.42
N SER A 36 -22.67 6.71 -4.80
CA SER A 36 -24.10 6.37 -4.80
C SER A 36 -24.87 7.35 -3.91
N PRO A 37 -26.21 7.42 -3.97
CA PRO A 37 -26.99 8.23 -3.02
C PRO A 37 -26.76 7.90 -1.54
N ALA A 38 -26.25 6.70 -1.23
CA ALA A 38 -25.88 6.30 0.12
C ALA A 38 -24.48 6.78 0.56
N GLY A 39 -23.72 7.44 -0.34
CA GLY A 39 -22.35 7.87 -0.09
C GLY A 39 -21.32 6.73 -0.15
N ASP A 40 -20.06 7.08 0.06
CA ASP A 40 -18.98 6.14 0.30
C ASP A 40 -19.11 5.49 1.70
N PRO A 41 -19.05 4.15 1.82
CA PRO A 41 -19.13 3.47 3.11
C PRO A 41 -18.08 3.91 4.14
N ILE A 42 -16.94 4.48 3.73
CA ILE A 42 -15.90 4.95 4.65
C ILE A 42 -16.43 6.04 5.58
N ARG A 43 -17.39 6.85 5.12
CA ARG A 43 -18.05 7.91 5.90
C ARG A 43 -18.84 7.38 7.10
N GLY A 44 -19.28 6.11 7.02
CA GLY A 44 -20.02 5.44 8.10
C GLY A 44 -19.15 4.91 9.24
N LEU A 45 -17.82 5.00 9.13
CA LEU A 45 -16.89 4.59 10.18
C LEU A 45 -16.76 5.69 11.27
N PRO A 46 -16.27 5.36 12.47
CA PRO A 46 -15.87 6.39 13.45
C PRO A 46 -14.83 7.33 12.84
N ALA A 47 -15.10 8.64 12.89
CA ALA A 47 -14.33 9.67 12.17
C ALA A 47 -14.27 9.48 10.64
N GLY A 48 -15.25 8.79 10.05
CA GLY A 48 -15.29 8.43 8.64
C GLY A 48 -15.23 9.61 7.67
N GLU A 49 -15.82 10.75 8.03
CA GLU A 49 -15.70 11.99 7.25
C GLU A 49 -14.24 12.46 7.15
N ALA A 50 -13.46 12.39 8.24
CA ALA A 50 -12.04 12.73 8.21
C ALA A 50 -11.24 11.77 7.32
N TYR A 51 -11.59 10.48 7.29
CA TYR A 51 -10.97 9.51 6.40
C TYR A 51 -11.35 9.74 4.93
N PHE A 52 -12.62 10.06 4.67
CA PHE A 52 -13.07 10.43 3.33
C PHE A 52 -12.32 11.66 2.83
N ASP A 53 -12.26 12.70 3.65
CA ASP A 53 -11.55 13.94 3.33
C ASP A 53 -10.06 13.68 3.11
N ALA A 54 -9.43 12.79 3.88
CA ALA A 54 -8.03 12.43 3.66
C ALA A 54 -7.79 11.84 2.26
N LEU A 55 -8.72 11.03 1.73
CA LEU A 55 -8.58 10.38 0.42
C LEU A 55 -9.03 11.25 -0.75
N HIS A 56 -10.07 12.06 -0.54
CA HIS A 56 -10.80 12.73 -1.62
C HIS A 56 -10.76 14.26 -1.55
N ARG A 57 -9.89 14.84 -0.71
CA ARG A 57 -9.68 16.30 -0.67
C ARG A 57 -9.48 16.87 -2.06
N ASP A 58 -10.12 18.00 -2.34
CA ASP A 58 -10.02 18.74 -3.60
C ASP A 58 -10.52 17.99 -4.86
N GLN A 59 -11.09 16.79 -4.71
CA GLN A 59 -11.75 16.08 -5.81
C GLN A 59 -13.15 16.65 -6.05
N GLN A 60 -13.62 16.58 -7.29
CA GLN A 60 -15.01 16.91 -7.59
C GLN A 60 -15.91 15.77 -7.13
N LEU A 61 -16.89 16.06 -6.28
CA LEU A 61 -17.86 15.05 -5.82
C LEU A 61 -19.11 15.07 -6.71
N LEU A 62 -19.58 13.89 -7.09
CA LEU A 62 -20.82 13.73 -7.87
C LEU A 62 -21.61 12.52 -7.37
N THR A 63 -22.88 12.73 -7.06
CA THR A 63 -23.79 11.62 -6.70
C THR A 63 -24.53 11.09 -7.92
N LEU A 64 -24.42 9.79 -8.21
CA LEU A 64 -25.17 9.10 -9.27
C LEU A 64 -25.76 7.78 -8.76
N ASP A 65 -27.06 7.55 -8.99
CA ASP A 65 -27.68 6.23 -8.77
C ASP A 65 -27.62 5.36 -10.03
N LEU A 66 -26.56 4.54 -10.13
CA LEU A 66 -26.33 3.66 -11.27
C LEU A 66 -27.34 2.51 -11.39
N ARG A 67 -28.25 2.33 -10.42
CA ARG A 67 -29.36 1.38 -10.52
C ARG A 67 -30.48 1.91 -11.41
N THR A 68 -30.53 3.22 -11.63
CA THR A 68 -31.52 3.87 -12.52
C THR A 68 -30.98 4.02 -13.94
N ASP A 69 -31.87 4.03 -14.94
CA ASP A 69 -31.49 4.30 -16.33
C ASP A 69 -30.83 5.68 -16.47
N ALA A 70 -31.38 6.70 -15.80
CA ALA A 70 -30.84 8.05 -15.82
C ALA A 70 -29.41 8.13 -15.26
N GLY A 71 -29.12 7.41 -14.16
CA GLY A 71 -27.78 7.36 -13.58
C GLY A 71 -26.77 6.65 -14.49
N ARG A 72 -27.18 5.54 -15.12
CA ARG A 72 -26.34 4.84 -16.12
C ARG A 72 -26.05 5.73 -17.32
N GLU A 73 -27.07 6.39 -17.85
CA GLU A 73 -26.92 7.28 -19.02
C GLU A 73 -26.04 8.50 -18.70
N SER A 74 -26.20 9.07 -17.50
CA SER A 74 -25.32 10.15 -17.04
C SER A 74 -23.85 9.73 -16.98
N LEU A 75 -23.56 8.52 -16.49
CA LEU A 75 -22.19 8.01 -16.48
C LEU A 75 -21.66 7.79 -17.91
N ARG A 76 -22.45 7.17 -18.79
CA ARG A 76 -22.07 6.96 -20.21
C ARG A 76 -21.72 8.27 -20.90
N GLY A 77 -22.53 9.32 -20.71
CA GLY A 77 -22.25 10.64 -21.26
C GLY A 77 -20.93 11.24 -20.76
N ARG A 78 -20.56 10.98 -19.51
CA ARG A 78 -19.27 11.45 -18.94
C ARG A 78 -18.08 10.63 -19.43
N VAL A 79 -18.28 9.34 -19.71
CA VAL A 79 -17.24 8.44 -20.21
C VAL A 79 -16.72 8.87 -21.58
N VAL A 80 -17.54 9.54 -22.41
CA VAL A 80 -17.12 10.09 -23.72
C VAL A 80 -15.83 10.90 -23.63
N ASP A 81 -15.69 11.65 -22.53
CA ASP A 81 -14.66 12.65 -22.31
C ASP A 81 -13.66 12.27 -21.21
N ALA A 82 -13.78 11.06 -20.67
CA ALA A 82 -12.92 10.55 -19.61
C ALA A 82 -11.68 9.85 -20.17
N ASP A 83 -10.54 10.01 -19.49
CA ASP A 83 -9.33 9.27 -19.81
C ASP A 83 -9.26 7.95 -19.05
N VAL A 84 -9.73 7.97 -17.80
CA VAL A 84 -9.65 6.85 -16.87
C VAL A 84 -10.98 6.67 -16.15
N LEU A 85 -11.38 5.41 -15.98
CA LEU A 85 -12.42 5.01 -15.03
C LEU A 85 -11.83 4.03 -14.02
N VAL A 86 -12.02 4.28 -12.73
CA VAL A 86 -11.60 3.39 -11.64
C VAL A 86 -12.84 2.84 -10.93
N GLU A 87 -12.88 1.54 -10.69
CA GLU A 87 -13.96 0.91 -9.92
C GLU A 87 -13.44 -0.20 -9.00
N GLY A 88 -14.19 -0.46 -7.92
CA GLY A 88 -13.86 -1.46 -6.90
C GLY A 88 -15.07 -2.31 -6.52
N PHE A 89 -15.99 -2.54 -7.46
CA PHE A 89 -17.16 -3.38 -7.23
C PHE A 89 -16.79 -4.87 -7.33
N ARG A 90 -17.73 -5.74 -6.91
CA ARG A 90 -17.54 -7.18 -7.11
C ARG A 90 -17.53 -7.48 -8.62
N PRO A 91 -16.73 -8.46 -9.07
CA PRO A 91 -16.74 -8.90 -10.47
C PRO A 91 -18.16 -9.18 -10.97
N GLY A 92 -18.49 -8.65 -12.15
CA GLY A 92 -19.81 -8.78 -12.78
C GLY A 92 -20.82 -7.70 -12.40
N VAL A 93 -20.55 -6.82 -11.43
CA VAL A 93 -21.48 -5.74 -11.06
C VAL A 93 -21.60 -4.73 -12.20
N MET A 94 -20.48 -4.22 -12.71
CA MET A 94 -20.48 -3.21 -13.76
C MET A 94 -20.98 -3.79 -15.09
N GLU A 95 -20.69 -5.06 -15.38
CA GLU A 95 -21.23 -5.76 -16.55
C GLU A 95 -22.76 -5.86 -16.51
N ARG A 96 -23.35 -6.22 -15.36
CA ARG A 96 -24.83 -6.26 -15.22
C ARG A 96 -25.49 -4.90 -15.32
N LEU A 97 -24.75 -3.83 -15.04
CA LEU A 97 -25.21 -2.46 -15.23
C LEU A 97 -24.94 -1.95 -16.65
N GLU A 98 -24.35 -2.76 -17.54
CA GLU A 98 -23.91 -2.36 -18.88
C GLU A 98 -22.97 -1.14 -18.85
N LEU A 99 -22.12 -1.10 -17.81
CA LEU A 99 -21.09 -0.09 -17.56
C LEU A 99 -19.71 -0.74 -17.42
N GLY A 100 -19.57 -2.03 -17.74
CA GLY A 100 -18.27 -2.71 -17.79
C GLY A 100 -17.45 -2.26 -19.00
N TYR A 101 -16.17 -2.62 -19.01
CA TYR A 101 -15.23 -2.22 -20.08
C TYR A 101 -15.73 -2.53 -21.50
N ALA A 102 -16.33 -3.70 -21.72
CA ALA A 102 -16.84 -4.08 -23.05
C ALA A 102 -17.92 -3.12 -23.56
N SER A 103 -18.77 -2.59 -22.68
CA SER A 103 -19.80 -1.61 -23.04
C SER A 103 -19.21 -0.21 -23.20
N LEU A 104 -18.34 0.20 -22.27
CA LEU A 104 -17.82 1.57 -22.25
C LEU A 104 -16.73 1.83 -23.30
N SER A 105 -15.95 0.82 -23.68
CA SER A 105 -14.94 0.94 -24.75
C SER A 105 -15.54 1.13 -26.14
N VAL A 106 -16.81 0.76 -26.35
CA VAL A 106 -17.55 1.09 -27.58
C VAL A 106 -17.87 2.59 -27.64
N ILE A 107 -18.16 3.19 -26.49
CA ILE A 107 -18.47 4.63 -26.36
C ILE A 107 -17.17 5.45 -26.45
N ASN A 108 -16.13 5.02 -25.74
CA ASN A 108 -14.82 5.66 -25.73
C ASN A 108 -13.71 4.61 -25.91
N PRO A 109 -13.24 4.38 -27.15
CA PRO A 109 -12.16 3.44 -27.45
C PRO A 109 -10.79 3.80 -26.84
N ALA A 110 -10.62 5.04 -26.37
CA ALA A 110 -9.41 5.54 -25.72
C ALA A 110 -9.45 5.39 -24.19
N LEU A 111 -10.55 4.92 -23.62
CA LEU A 111 -10.74 4.79 -22.17
C LEU A 111 -9.80 3.75 -21.55
N VAL A 112 -9.05 4.15 -20.54
CA VAL A 112 -8.40 3.23 -19.61
C VAL A 112 -9.40 2.86 -18.50
N TYR A 113 -9.80 1.60 -18.44
CA TYR A 113 -10.72 1.09 -17.41
C TYR A 113 -9.96 0.26 -16.40
N CYS A 114 -9.97 0.65 -15.13
CA CYS A 114 -9.28 -0.05 -14.05
C CYS A 114 -10.27 -0.64 -13.05
N GLY A 115 -10.29 -1.97 -12.94
CA GLY A 115 -11.01 -2.69 -11.89
C GLY A 115 -10.07 -3.13 -10.77
N ILE A 116 -10.39 -2.79 -9.52
CA ILE A 116 -9.64 -3.19 -8.32
C ILE A 116 -10.46 -4.22 -7.55
N THR A 117 -9.90 -5.41 -7.34
CA THR A 117 -10.58 -6.56 -6.74
C THR A 117 -9.77 -7.14 -5.58
N GLY A 118 -10.43 -7.89 -4.71
CA GLY A 118 -9.76 -8.61 -3.62
C GLY A 118 -8.96 -9.84 -4.08
N TYR A 119 -9.57 -10.66 -4.95
CA TYR A 119 -9.06 -11.98 -5.34
C TYR A 119 -8.99 -12.18 -6.86
N GLY A 120 -9.07 -11.11 -7.66
CA GLY A 120 -9.20 -11.18 -9.12
C GLY A 120 -10.65 -11.28 -9.60
N SER A 121 -10.86 -11.08 -10.89
CA SER A 121 -12.18 -11.20 -11.54
C SER A 121 -12.57 -12.64 -11.90
N SER A 122 -11.66 -13.60 -11.77
CA SER A 122 -11.86 -14.99 -12.19
C SER A 122 -11.41 -16.00 -11.12
N GLY A 123 -11.78 -17.26 -11.31
CA GLY A 123 -11.45 -18.35 -10.39
C GLY A 123 -12.39 -18.46 -9.19
N PRO A 124 -12.15 -19.44 -8.30
CA PRO A 124 -13.10 -19.84 -7.25
C PRO A 124 -13.32 -18.78 -6.17
N LEU A 125 -12.46 -17.77 -6.08
CA LEU A 125 -12.54 -16.70 -5.08
C LEU A 125 -13.06 -15.38 -5.63
N ALA A 126 -13.34 -15.26 -6.94
CA ALA A 126 -13.70 -14.00 -7.60
C ALA A 126 -14.88 -13.27 -6.93
N HIS A 127 -15.89 -14.02 -6.48
CA HIS A 127 -17.08 -13.44 -5.84
C HIS A 127 -17.04 -13.42 -4.31
N ARG A 128 -15.92 -13.87 -3.71
CA ARG A 128 -15.76 -13.93 -2.26
C ARG A 128 -15.52 -12.54 -1.68
N ALA A 129 -16.19 -12.23 -0.57
CA ALA A 129 -15.91 -11.02 0.19
C ALA A 129 -14.55 -11.10 0.90
N GLY A 130 -13.93 -9.95 1.12
CA GLY A 130 -12.71 -9.83 1.91
C GLY A 130 -12.42 -8.37 2.24
N HIS A 131 -11.51 -8.19 3.18
CA HIS A 131 -10.84 -6.94 3.51
C HIS A 131 -9.33 -7.19 3.56
N ASP A 132 -8.55 -6.12 3.69
CA ASP A 132 -7.08 -6.11 3.79
C ASP A 132 -6.48 -7.37 4.45
N LEU A 133 -6.88 -7.67 5.69
CA LEU A 133 -6.34 -8.79 6.46
C LEU A 133 -6.57 -10.16 5.79
N ASN A 134 -7.69 -10.34 5.08
CA ASN A 134 -7.96 -11.57 4.34
C ASN A 134 -7.03 -11.72 3.13
N TYR A 135 -6.70 -10.62 2.45
CA TYR A 135 -5.78 -10.61 1.32
C TYR A 135 -4.34 -10.86 1.77
N LEU A 136 -3.93 -10.28 2.90
CA LEU A 136 -2.66 -10.60 3.57
C LEU A 136 -2.58 -12.08 3.98
N ALA A 137 -3.67 -12.63 4.53
CA ALA A 137 -3.72 -14.05 4.90
C ALA A 137 -3.60 -14.97 3.69
N ARG A 138 -4.36 -14.70 2.61
CA ARG A 138 -4.40 -15.55 1.40
C ARG A 138 -3.15 -15.44 0.52
N SER A 139 -2.49 -14.29 0.53
CA SER A 139 -1.20 -14.11 -0.16
C SER A 139 -0.03 -14.79 0.58
N GLY A 140 -0.21 -15.08 1.88
CA GLY A 140 0.83 -15.58 2.77
C GLY A 140 1.66 -14.48 3.42
N ALA A 141 1.43 -13.20 3.07
CA ALA A 141 2.16 -12.08 3.65
C ALA A 141 1.95 -11.96 5.17
N LEU A 142 0.74 -12.27 5.66
CA LEU A 142 0.46 -12.23 7.11
C LEU A 142 1.35 -13.21 7.91
N SER A 143 1.74 -14.34 7.32
CA SER A 143 2.62 -15.32 7.98
C SER A 143 4.05 -14.84 8.19
N LEU A 144 4.41 -13.71 7.56
CA LEU A 144 5.72 -13.07 7.71
C LEU A 144 5.74 -12.01 8.82
N MET A 145 4.57 -11.64 9.36
CA MET A 145 4.49 -10.70 10.48
C MET A 145 5.04 -11.37 11.75
N PRO A 146 5.71 -10.62 12.64
CA PRO A 146 6.14 -11.14 13.92
C PRO A 146 4.93 -11.65 14.72
N LEU A 147 5.15 -12.62 15.60
CA LEU A 147 4.08 -13.09 16.47
C LEU A 147 3.79 -12.07 17.58
N ALA A 148 2.51 -11.79 17.78
CA ALA A 148 1.97 -11.10 18.95
C ALA A 148 1.30 -12.15 19.85
N GLY A 149 2.09 -12.72 20.76
CA GLY A 149 1.69 -13.91 21.51
C GLY A 149 1.80 -15.16 20.64
N ASP A 150 0.69 -15.86 20.42
CA ASP A 150 0.60 -17.11 19.66
C ASP A 150 0.11 -16.93 18.21
N ARG A 151 -0.16 -15.69 17.79
CA ARG A 151 -0.70 -15.36 16.46
C ARG A 151 0.11 -14.28 15.76
N PRO A 152 0.09 -14.20 14.42
CA PRO A 152 0.72 -13.10 13.70
C PRO A 152 0.17 -11.74 14.12
N ALA A 153 1.04 -10.75 14.27
CA ALA A 153 0.66 -9.37 14.49
C ALA A 153 -0.16 -8.86 13.29
N ILE A 154 -1.23 -8.12 13.58
CA ILE A 154 -2.01 -7.43 12.56
C ILE A 154 -1.34 -6.06 12.33
N PRO A 155 -0.96 -5.72 11.09
CA PRO A 155 -0.35 -4.43 10.80
C PRO A 155 -1.33 -3.27 11.06
N GLY A 156 -0.81 -2.15 11.55
CA GLY A 156 -1.59 -0.91 11.73
C GLY A 156 -1.96 -0.22 10.41
N LEU A 157 -1.27 -0.56 9.33
CA LEU A 157 -1.57 -0.12 7.96
C LEU A 157 -2.36 -1.20 7.22
N GLN A 158 -3.31 -0.79 6.37
CA GLN A 158 -3.98 -1.68 5.43
C GLN A 158 -3.09 -1.91 4.21
N ILE A 159 -2.06 -2.74 4.40
CA ILE A 159 -0.96 -2.94 3.44
C ILE A 159 -1.47 -3.44 2.08
N ALA A 160 -2.39 -4.41 2.05
CA ALA A 160 -2.91 -4.98 0.82
C ALA A 160 -3.80 -3.99 0.06
N ASP A 161 -4.60 -3.20 0.79
CA ASP A 161 -5.45 -2.15 0.20
C ASP A 161 -4.58 -1.06 -0.45
N LEU A 162 -3.57 -0.57 0.28
CA LEU A 162 -2.63 0.44 -0.21
C LEU A 162 -1.78 -0.09 -1.38
N ALA A 163 -1.26 -1.32 -1.29
CA ALA A 163 -0.50 -1.95 -2.36
C ALA A 163 -1.35 -2.13 -3.63
N GLY A 164 -2.63 -2.50 -3.48
CA GLY A 164 -3.58 -2.57 -4.58
C GLY A 164 -3.81 -1.22 -5.24
N GLY A 165 -4.04 -0.16 -4.44
CA GLY A 165 -4.23 1.20 -4.95
C GLY A 165 -2.99 1.74 -5.68
N LEU A 166 -1.80 1.51 -5.13
CA LEU A 166 -0.53 1.89 -5.77
C LEU A 166 -0.31 1.14 -7.09
N GLN A 167 -0.53 -0.18 -7.11
CA GLN A 167 -0.41 -1.00 -8.31
C GLN A 167 -1.41 -0.55 -9.38
N ALA A 168 -2.63 -0.18 -8.99
CA ALA A 168 -3.64 0.36 -9.90
C ALA A 168 -3.19 1.68 -10.53
N ALA A 169 -2.71 2.63 -9.72
CA ALA A 169 -2.19 3.90 -10.24
C ALA A 169 -1.01 3.69 -11.20
N PHE A 170 -0.08 2.79 -10.87
CA PHE A 170 1.04 2.43 -11.75
C PHE A 170 0.58 1.84 -13.09
N LEU A 171 -0.37 0.90 -13.06
CA LEU A 171 -0.87 0.26 -14.28
C LEU A 171 -1.74 1.21 -15.12
N ILE A 172 -2.49 2.12 -14.49
CA ILE A 172 -3.20 3.20 -15.18
C ILE A 172 -2.20 4.11 -15.90
N ALA A 173 -1.14 4.56 -15.22
CA ALA A 173 -0.11 5.40 -15.84
C ALA A 173 0.57 4.68 -17.02
N THR A 174 0.84 3.38 -16.87
CA THR A 174 1.40 2.54 -17.93
C THR A 174 0.44 2.42 -19.13
N ALA A 175 -0.84 2.19 -18.86
CA ALA A 175 -1.87 2.10 -19.90
C ALA A 175 -2.10 3.45 -20.62
N LEU A 176 -2.02 4.57 -19.90
CA LEU A 176 -2.05 5.90 -20.51
C LEU A 176 -0.83 6.13 -21.42
N ALA A 177 0.37 5.71 -21.00
CA ALA A 177 1.57 5.81 -21.82
C ALA A 177 1.51 4.93 -23.09
N GLU A 178 0.91 3.74 -23.00
CA GLU A 178 0.62 2.89 -24.16
C GLU A 178 -0.43 3.53 -25.08
N ARG A 179 -1.48 4.12 -24.51
CA ARG A 179 -2.53 4.83 -25.24
C ARG A 179 -1.96 6.00 -26.05
N GLU A 180 -0.99 6.74 -25.54
CA GLU A 180 -0.34 7.82 -26.32
C GLU A 180 0.34 7.32 -27.60
N GLN A 181 0.78 6.06 -27.62
CA GLN A 181 1.41 5.45 -28.80
C GLN A 181 0.39 4.82 -29.75
N THR A 182 -0.68 4.24 -29.19
CA THR A 182 -1.64 3.41 -29.94
C THR A 182 -2.94 4.13 -30.29
N GLY A 183 -3.25 5.23 -29.61
CA GLY A 183 -4.54 5.90 -29.62
C GLY A 183 -5.68 5.11 -28.96
N ARG A 184 -5.38 3.97 -28.32
CA ARG A 184 -6.38 3.06 -27.76
C ARG A 184 -6.19 2.87 -26.26
N GLY A 185 -7.30 2.87 -25.54
CA GLY A 185 -7.33 2.52 -24.14
C GLY A 185 -7.29 1.02 -23.93
N SER A 186 -7.23 0.62 -22.66
CA SER A 186 -7.16 -0.79 -22.26
C SER A 186 -7.91 -1.04 -20.95
N ARG A 187 -8.24 -2.31 -20.71
CA ARG A 187 -8.71 -2.77 -19.41
C ARG A 187 -7.51 -3.18 -18.57
N VAL A 188 -7.40 -2.58 -17.39
CA VAL A 188 -6.46 -2.92 -16.34
C VAL A 188 -7.23 -3.58 -15.21
N GLU A 189 -6.67 -4.64 -14.64
CA GLU A 189 -7.24 -5.32 -13.49
C GLU A 189 -6.18 -5.52 -12.41
N VAL A 190 -6.54 -5.20 -11.17
CA VAL A 190 -5.69 -5.38 -9.99
C VAL A 190 -6.38 -6.31 -9.00
N SER A 191 -5.64 -7.30 -8.54
CA SER A 191 -6.04 -8.20 -7.45
C SER A 191 -5.14 -7.95 -6.26
N MET A 192 -5.70 -7.42 -5.17
CA MET A 192 -4.93 -7.12 -3.95
C MET A 192 -4.20 -8.35 -3.40
N THR A 193 -4.82 -9.53 -3.49
CA THR A 193 -4.18 -10.79 -3.11
C THR A 193 -3.00 -11.16 -4.01
N ASP A 194 -3.10 -10.93 -5.32
CA ASP A 194 -2.01 -11.26 -6.26
C ASP A 194 -0.85 -10.27 -6.16
N VAL A 195 -1.15 -8.98 -5.91
CA VAL A 195 -0.14 -7.97 -5.59
C VAL A 195 0.63 -8.40 -4.34
N MET A 196 -0.06 -8.73 -3.25
CA MET A 196 0.63 -9.20 -2.04
C MET A 196 1.39 -10.51 -2.27
N ARG A 197 0.88 -11.40 -3.14
CA ARG A 197 1.59 -12.63 -3.49
C ARG A 197 2.89 -12.33 -4.23
N SER A 198 2.94 -11.34 -5.12
CA SER A 198 4.17 -10.97 -5.83
C SER A 198 5.23 -10.42 -4.87
N TRP A 199 4.83 -9.70 -3.82
CA TRP A 199 5.73 -9.18 -2.77
C TRP A 199 6.34 -10.29 -1.91
N THR A 200 5.74 -11.48 -1.87
CA THR A 200 6.28 -12.65 -1.14
C THR A 200 7.26 -13.50 -1.96
N SER A 201 7.68 -13.06 -3.15
CA SER A 201 8.56 -13.84 -4.04
C SER A 201 9.87 -14.26 -3.37
N LEU A 202 10.57 -13.34 -2.69
CA LEU A 202 11.82 -13.60 -1.99
C LEU A 202 11.64 -14.53 -0.76
N PRO A 203 10.71 -14.27 0.19
CA PRO A 203 10.43 -15.22 1.28
C PRO A 203 10.08 -16.62 0.79
N ARG A 204 9.33 -16.74 -0.31
CA ARG A 204 9.00 -18.04 -0.93
C ARG A 204 10.23 -18.72 -1.51
N ALA A 205 11.13 -17.98 -2.14
CA ALA A 205 12.40 -18.53 -2.64
C ALA A 205 13.28 -19.02 -1.47
N ALA A 206 13.41 -18.24 -0.40
CA ALA A 206 14.15 -18.62 0.80
C ALA A 206 13.61 -19.92 1.43
N ARG A 207 12.28 -20.02 1.58
CA ARG A 207 11.63 -21.25 2.09
C ARG A 207 11.89 -22.46 1.19
N ARG A 208 11.86 -22.30 -0.14
CA ARG A 208 12.21 -23.38 -1.09
C ARG A 208 13.66 -23.81 -1.00
N ALA A 209 14.55 -22.88 -0.65
CA ALA A 209 15.98 -23.15 -0.40
C ALA A 209 16.25 -23.75 1.01
N GLY A 210 15.21 -24.05 1.79
CA GLY A 210 15.33 -24.63 3.13
C GLY A 210 15.60 -23.61 4.25
N LEU A 211 15.58 -22.31 3.96
CA LEU A 211 15.74 -21.26 4.97
C LEU A 211 14.43 -21.01 5.71
N ALA A 212 14.51 -20.81 7.03
CA ALA A 212 13.35 -20.51 7.87
C ALA A 212 12.80 -19.10 7.62
N SER A 213 13.65 -18.12 7.31
CA SER A 213 13.27 -16.72 7.09
C SER A 213 14.35 -16.01 6.28
N LEU A 214 14.05 -14.78 5.83
CA LEU A 214 15.07 -13.84 5.40
C LEU A 214 15.79 -13.24 6.64
N PRO A 215 17.04 -12.79 6.50
CA PRO A 215 17.82 -12.29 7.65
C PRO A 215 17.27 -10.98 8.25
N LEU A 216 16.57 -10.18 7.44
CA LEU A 216 16.09 -8.83 7.81
C LEU A 216 14.74 -8.88 8.55
N THR A 217 14.72 -9.59 9.68
CA THR A 217 13.49 -9.90 10.44
C THR A 217 13.55 -9.50 11.91
N GLY A 218 14.59 -8.77 12.33
CA GLY A 218 14.77 -8.41 13.73
C GLY A 218 15.49 -9.48 14.57
N GLN A 219 16.11 -10.49 13.95
CA GLN A 219 16.70 -11.62 14.71
C GLN A 219 18.19 -11.44 15.06
N VAL A 220 18.85 -10.45 14.48
CA VAL A 220 20.29 -10.21 14.63
C VAL A 220 20.53 -8.80 15.15
N PRO A 221 21.63 -8.55 15.89
CA PRO A 221 21.82 -7.27 16.57
C PRO A 221 22.02 -6.09 15.62
N CYS A 222 22.55 -6.33 14.42
CA CYS A 222 22.74 -5.30 13.41
C CYS A 222 21.46 -4.92 12.64
N TYR A 223 20.35 -5.64 12.86
CA TYR A 223 19.06 -5.38 12.24
C TYR A 223 17.95 -5.64 13.26
N HIS A 224 17.65 -4.65 14.10
CA HIS A 224 16.76 -4.79 15.25
C HIS A 224 16.08 -3.47 15.65
N VAL A 225 15.02 -3.57 16.46
CA VAL A 225 14.37 -2.42 17.12
C VAL A 225 14.66 -2.53 18.61
N TYR A 226 15.42 -1.58 19.15
CA TYR A 226 15.88 -1.56 20.53
C TYR A 226 15.08 -0.56 21.36
N LYS A 227 14.68 -0.99 22.56
CA LYS A 227 14.06 -0.09 23.53
C LYS A 227 15.10 0.85 24.13
N VAL A 228 14.75 2.13 24.23
CA VAL A 228 15.53 3.18 24.90
C VAL A 228 14.69 3.82 26.00
N ALA A 229 15.25 4.79 26.74
CA ALA A 229 14.60 5.35 27.93
C ALA A 229 13.22 5.98 27.66
N ASP A 230 13.03 6.58 26.49
CA ASP A 230 11.86 7.35 26.08
C ASP A 230 11.18 6.81 24.80
N GLY A 231 11.51 5.60 24.35
CA GLY A 231 10.96 5.05 23.12
C GLY A 231 11.77 3.89 22.54
N TYR A 232 11.97 3.91 21.23
CA TYR A 232 12.75 2.91 20.51
C TYR A 232 13.68 3.55 19.49
N LEU A 233 14.79 2.86 19.22
CA LEU A 233 15.66 3.09 18.06
C LEU A 233 15.62 1.88 17.14
N THR A 234 15.71 2.12 15.85
CA THR A 234 16.06 1.10 14.86
C THR A 234 17.57 1.06 14.70
N VAL A 235 18.12 -0.13 14.54
CA VAL A 235 19.50 -0.36 14.07
C VAL A 235 19.39 -1.20 12.81
N ALA A 236 19.92 -0.71 11.69
CA ALA A 236 19.91 -1.38 10.39
C ALA A 236 21.30 -1.38 9.73
N ALA A 237 22.35 -1.53 10.55
CA ALA A 237 23.76 -1.52 10.17
C ALA A 237 24.21 -2.85 9.52
N LEU A 238 23.71 -3.14 8.31
CA LEU A 238 23.96 -4.42 7.62
C LEU A 238 25.36 -4.57 7.06
N GLU A 239 25.98 -3.47 6.64
CA GLU A 239 27.35 -3.43 6.18
C GLU A 239 28.32 -3.49 7.39
N PRO A 240 29.40 -4.30 7.33
CA PRO A 240 30.34 -4.45 8.44
C PRO A 240 30.94 -3.12 8.96
N ASP A 241 31.15 -2.16 8.06
CA ASP A 241 31.70 -0.84 8.42
C ASP A 241 30.70 -0.04 9.27
N PHE A 242 29.42 -0.03 8.91
CA PHE A 242 28.36 0.62 9.68
C PHE A 242 28.16 -0.05 11.04
N TRP A 243 28.19 -1.40 11.09
CA TRP A 243 28.09 -2.12 12.35
C TRP A 243 29.28 -1.82 13.27
N THR A 244 30.49 -1.83 12.73
CA THR A 244 31.71 -1.53 13.48
C THR A 244 31.67 -0.12 14.04
N GLU A 245 31.22 0.86 13.25
CA GLU A 245 31.08 2.24 13.72
C GLU A 245 29.95 2.39 14.75
N PHE A 246 28.81 1.73 14.56
CA PHE A 246 27.76 1.65 15.57
C PHE A 246 28.30 1.12 16.91
N CYS A 247 29.06 0.02 16.88
CA CYS A 247 29.72 -0.53 18.06
C CYS A 247 30.63 0.48 18.75
N ARG A 248 31.32 1.36 18.01
CA ARG A 248 32.11 2.46 18.60
C ARG A 248 31.24 3.56 19.20
N VAL A 249 30.14 3.93 18.55
CA VAL A 249 29.20 4.96 19.05
C VAL A 249 28.60 4.57 20.40
N ILE A 250 28.34 3.28 20.60
CA ILE A 250 27.83 2.76 21.87
C ILE A 250 28.93 2.38 22.86
N ASP A 251 30.20 2.66 22.57
CA ASP A 251 31.37 2.33 23.40
C ASP A 251 31.60 0.81 23.63
N HIS A 252 31.18 -0.04 22.68
CA HIS A 252 31.30 -1.51 22.71
C HIS A 252 31.92 -2.09 21.43
N ALA A 253 33.17 -1.70 21.14
CA ALA A 253 33.91 -2.18 19.95
C ALA A 253 34.11 -3.71 19.93
N ASP A 254 34.03 -4.39 21.06
CA ASP A 254 34.08 -5.85 21.19
C ASP A 254 32.91 -6.57 20.50
N LEU A 255 31.80 -5.87 20.25
CA LEU A 255 30.65 -6.41 19.52
C LEU A 255 30.83 -6.42 18.00
N ALA A 256 31.89 -5.81 17.46
CA ALA A 256 32.10 -5.70 16.01
C ALA A 256 32.11 -7.07 15.29
N SER A 257 32.65 -8.12 15.93
CA SER A 257 32.68 -9.48 15.36
C SER A 257 31.37 -10.26 15.54
N ARG A 258 30.37 -9.69 16.21
CA ARG A 258 29.11 -10.35 16.60
C ARG A 258 27.90 -9.85 15.82
N GLN A 259 28.13 -9.21 14.67
CA GLN A 259 27.11 -8.57 13.81
C GLN A 259 25.87 -9.45 13.54
N PHE A 260 26.09 -10.73 13.25
CA PHE A 260 25.02 -11.70 12.94
C PHE A 260 24.81 -12.75 14.04
N ASP A 261 25.38 -12.54 15.24
CA ASP A 261 25.19 -13.42 16.39
C ASP A 261 23.95 -12.99 17.20
N PRO A 262 22.83 -13.75 17.16
CA PRO A 262 21.61 -13.38 17.86
C PRO A 262 21.78 -13.23 19.38
N SER A 263 22.79 -13.89 19.96
CA SER A 263 23.05 -13.80 21.40
C SER A 263 23.55 -12.42 21.85
N ALA A 264 24.06 -11.59 20.92
CA ALA A 264 24.47 -10.22 21.21
C ALA A 264 23.30 -9.21 21.28
N VAL A 265 22.08 -9.58 20.86
CA VAL A 265 20.91 -8.69 20.91
C VAL A 265 20.65 -8.19 22.33
N GLY A 266 20.69 -9.08 23.33
CA GLY A 266 20.45 -8.70 24.72
C GLY A 266 21.53 -7.78 25.30
N GLU A 267 22.75 -7.83 24.76
CA GLU A 267 23.85 -6.97 25.16
C GLU A 267 23.68 -5.55 24.61
N VAL A 268 23.42 -5.42 23.30
CA VAL A 268 23.11 -4.13 22.67
C VAL A 268 21.88 -3.47 23.31
N GLN A 269 20.84 -4.28 23.61
CA GLN A 269 19.64 -3.79 24.30
C GLN A 269 19.96 -3.19 25.67
N ARG A 270 20.83 -3.82 26.47
CA ARG A 270 21.21 -3.27 27.78
C ARG A 270 21.90 -1.91 27.66
N VAL A 271 22.73 -1.75 26.63
CA VAL A 271 23.46 -0.49 26.38
C VAL A 271 22.48 0.60 25.96
N LEU A 272 21.69 0.36 24.92
CA LEU A 272 20.77 1.37 24.37
C LEU A 272 19.66 1.76 25.35
N ALA A 273 19.25 0.87 26.25
CA ALA A 273 18.27 1.18 27.30
C ALA A 273 18.72 2.29 28.28
N SER A 274 20.01 2.61 28.34
CA SER A 274 20.57 3.59 29.29
C SER A 274 20.39 5.06 28.86
N GLY A 275 20.09 5.32 27.59
CA GLY A 275 19.93 6.66 27.05
C GLY A 275 18.58 6.87 26.38
N THR A 276 18.26 8.12 26.08
CA THR A 276 17.09 8.56 25.31
C THR A 276 17.36 8.55 23.81
N ARG A 277 16.31 8.62 22.98
CA ARG A 277 16.41 8.80 21.53
C ARG A 277 17.34 9.97 21.20
N ALA A 278 17.14 11.13 21.83
CA ALA A 278 17.91 12.34 21.59
C ALA A 278 19.41 12.19 21.93
N GLU A 279 19.75 11.56 23.07
CA GLU A 279 21.14 11.34 23.47
C GLU A 279 21.87 10.41 22.51
N TRP A 280 21.21 9.33 22.07
CA TRP A 280 21.79 8.42 21.09
C TRP A 280 21.97 9.09 19.73
N MET A 281 20.98 9.84 19.24
CA MET A 281 21.12 10.58 17.99
C MET A 281 22.24 11.63 18.06
N ALA A 282 22.44 12.28 19.22
CA ALA A 282 23.57 13.20 19.41
C ALA A 282 24.93 12.48 19.37
N ARG A 283 25.04 11.25 19.89
CA ARG A 283 26.27 10.45 19.82
C ARG A 283 26.56 9.95 18.41
N VAL A 284 25.50 9.53 17.70
CA VAL A 284 25.58 9.14 16.28
C VAL A 284 26.09 10.33 15.45
N GLY A 285 25.50 11.51 15.62
CA GLY A 285 25.89 12.71 14.86
C GLY A 285 25.77 12.48 13.34
N ASP A 286 26.77 12.93 12.59
CA ASP A 286 26.81 12.80 11.12
C ASP A 286 27.44 11.48 10.64
N ARG A 287 27.56 10.46 11.51
CA ARG A 287 28.20 9.18 11.16
C ARG A 287 27.23 8.27 10.43
N ASP A 288 27.72 7.57 9.42
CA ASP A 288 26.97 6.54 8.69
C ASP A 288 26.89 5.24 9.51
N VAL A 289 25.86 5.12 10.37
CA VAL A 289 25.65 3.94 11.24
C VAL A 289 24.26 3.29 11.10
N CYS A 290 23.38 3.85 10.27
CA CYS A 290 22.03 3.35 10.02
C CYS A 290 21.21 3.14 11.31
N VAL A 291 21.18 4.16 12.17
CA VAL A 291 20.38 4.20 13.40
C VAL A 291 19.40 5.36 13.34
N GLU A 292 18.12 5.08 13.55
CA GLU A 292 17.05 6.09 13.49
C GLU A 292 16.02 5.91 14.62
N PRO A 293 15.41 6.98 15.14
CA PRO A 293 14.36 6.87 16.14
C PRO A 293 13.06 6.31 15.53
N VAL A 294 12.35 5.49 16.31
CA VAL A 294 10.97 5.13 15.99
C VAL A 294 10.09 6.30 16.42
N LEU A 295 9.47 6.96 15.45
CA LEU A 295 8.60 8.12 15.64
C LEU A 295 7.12 7.71 15.63
N GLY A 296 6.30 8.41 16.42
CA GLY A 296 4.85 8.41 16.29
C GLY A 296 4.36 9.29 15.13
N LEU A 297 3.09 9.14 14.72
CA LEU A 297 2.52 9.90 13.59
C LEU A 297 2.56 11.42 13.76
N GLU A 298 2.47 11.92 15.00
CA GLU A 298 2.54 13.37 15.28
C GLU A 298 3.98 13.89 15.38
N GLU A 299 4.97 12.99 15.44
CA GLU A 299 6.40 13.33 15.51
C GLU A 299 7.07 13.31 14.12
N SER A 300 6.45 12.67 13.12
CA SER A 300 7.00 12.43 11.77
C SER A 300 6.65 13.50 10.74
#